data_AF-A0A814YIP9-F1
#
_entry.id   AF-A0A814YIP9-F1
#
_cell.length_a   1.000
_cell.length_b   1.000
_cell.length_c   1.000
_cell.angle_alpha   90.00
_cell.angle_beta   90.00
_cell.angle_gamma   90.00
#
_symmetry.space_group_name_H-M   'P 1'
#
loop_
_entity.id
_entity.type
_entity.pdbx_description
1 polymer ?
#
loop_
_entity_poly.entity_id
_entity_poly.type
_entity_poly.pdbx_seq_one_letter_code
_entity_poly.pdbx_strand_id
1 'polypeptide(L)'
;MNAAFLYASKDDRNMYSCPILPRHMSVAIDEMNYKLTYEELIGGVLNIRTEHFLAVNGYSNLYWGWGAEDDDLYYRFKEVSIKIIRPPASIARYKMLQHTKRVPSVWNKRAKLLYSAAKRYTWDGVSSARYNTTSVIAYPLFTHLTIDVGLPPPGFS
;
A
#
# COMPACT_ATOMS: atom_id res chain seq x y z
N MET A 1 7.82 13.17 9.22
CA MET A 1 7.71 12.17 8.14
C MET A 1 6.80 12.73 7.05
N ASN A 2 7.32 13.11 5.88
CA ASN A 2 6.49 13.43 4.71
C ASN A 2 6.71 12.35 3.66
N ALA A 3 5.79 11.38 3.61
CA ALA A 3 5.61 10.45 2.49
C ALA A 3 4.14 10.08 2.43
N ALA A 4 3.35 11.04 1.98
CA ALA A 4 2.04 10.71 1.45
C ALA A 4 2.12 11.00 -0.04
N PHE A 5 2.07 9.93 -0.85
CA PHE A 5 1.74 10.08 -2.25
C PHE A 5 0.25 10.44 -2.30
N LEU A 6 -0.06 11.69 -2.61
CA LEU A 6 -1.44 12.14 -2.72
C LEU A 6 -1.91 11.93 -4.16
N TYR A 7 -2.96 11.12 -4.30
CA TYR A 7 -3.59 10.80 -5.57
C TYR A 7 -4.98 11.41 -5.60
N ALA A 8 -5.27 12.21 -6.63
CA ALA A 8 -6.61 12.73 -6.88
C ALA A 8 -7.24 11.94 -8.05
N SER A 9 -8.39 11.31 -7.79
CA SER A 9 -9.19 10.70 -8.86
C SER A 9 -9.63 11.79 -9.83
N LYS A 10 -9.58 11.50 -11.14
CA LYS A 10 -10.07 12.41 -12.19
C LYS A 10 -11.48 12.09 -12.67
N ASP A 11 -12.11 11.07 -12.10
CA ASP A 11 -13.42 10.58 -12.53
C ASP A 11 -14.20 10.02 -11.33
N ASP A 12 -15.41 10.53 -11.13
CA ASP A 12 -16.29 10.15 -10.01
C ASP A 12 -16.94 8.77 -10.22
N ARG A 13 -16.86 8.20 -11.44
CA ARG A 13 -17.29 6.82 -11.69
C ARG A 13 -16.34 5.80 -11.05
N ASN A 14 -15.14 6.23 -10.64
CA ASN A 14 -14.19 5.38 -9.94
C ASN A 14 -14.55 5.25 -8.44
N MET A 15 -15.57 4.46 -8.15
CA MET A 15 -16.17 4.36 -6.82
C MET A 15 -15.22 3.81 -5.74
N TYR A 16 -15.06 4.56 -4.64
CA TYR A 16 -14.22 4.25 -3.47
C TYR A 16 -14.83 3.22 -2.49
N SER A 17 -15.92 2.56 -2.87
CA SER A 17 -16.47 1.42 -2.14
C SER A 17 -15.62 0.16 -2.29
N CYS A 18 -15.73 -0.80 -1.35
CA CYS A 18 -15.08 -2.10 -1.45
C CYS A 18 -15.97 -3.14 -2.19
N PRO A 19 -15.61 -3.56 -3.42
CA PRO A 19 -16.27 -4.70 -4.09
C PRO A 19 -15.85 -6.02 -3.45
N ILE A 20 -16.41 -7.15 -3.92
CA ILE A 20 -16.18 -8.50 -3.34
C ILE A 20 -14.69 -8.86 -3.28
N LEU A 21 -13.90 -8.51 -4.29
CA LEU A 21 -12.46 -8.77 -4.36
C LEU A 21 -11.65 -7.49 -4.12
N PRO A 22 -10.40 -7.54 -3.64
CA PRO A 22 -9.55 -6.36 -3.56
C PRO A 22 -9.45 -5.66 -4.91
N ARG A 23 -9.54 -4.33 -4.92
CA ARG A 23 -9.55 -3.51 -6.15
C ARG A 23 -8.40 -2.51 -6.14
N HIS A 24 -7.44 -2.69 -7.06
CA HIS A 24 -6.43 -1.67 -7.31
C HIS A 24 -7.06 -0.56 -8.16
N MET A 25 -7.15 0.64 -7.59
CA MET A 25 -7.86 1.79 -8.16
C MET A 25 -6.95 2.63 -9.05
N SER A 26 -5.70 2.85 -8.67
CA SER A 26 -4.76 3.78 -9.35
C SER A 26 -4.03 3.17 -10.55
N VAL A 27 -4.77 2.54 -11.48
CA VAL A 27 -4.19 1.82 -12.63
C VAL A 27 -3.65 2.73 -13.74
N ALA A 28 -4.09 4.00 -13.78
CA ALA A 28 -3.68 4.96 -14.80
C ALA A 28 -3.30 6.30 -14.15
N ILE A 29 -2.04 6.42 -13.73
CA ILE A 29 -1.49 7.65 -13.13
C ILE A 29 -0.80 8.50 -14.20
N ASP A 30 -0.96 9.81 -14.14
CA ASP A 30 -0.39 10.74 -15.11
C ASP A 30 1.14 10.72 -15.21
N GLU A 31 1.84 10.63 -14.07
CA GLU A 31 3.31 10.45 -14.06
C GLU A 31 3.79 9.14 -14.70
N MET A 32 2.91 8.15 -14.83
CA MET A 32 3.18 6.87 -15.50
C MET A 32 2.58 6.83 -16.90
N ASN A 33 2.33 7.99 -17.51
CA ASN A 33 1.70 8.13 -18.84
C ASN A 33 0.36 7.40 -18.95
N TYR A 34 -0.41 7.34 -17.85
CA TYR A 34 -1.68 6.62 -17.74
C TYR A 34 -1.60 5.13 -18.09
N LYS A 35 -0.44 4.49 -17.87
CA LYS A 35 -0.22 3.06 -18.08
C LYS A 35 0.14 2.38 -16.77
N LEU A 36 -0.40 1.19 -16.57
CA LEU A 36 0.05 0.28 -15.54
C LEU A 36 1.44 -0.25 -15.94
N THR A 37 2.44 -0.07 -15.08
CA THR A 37 3.84 -0.36 -15.42
C THR A 37 4.20 -1.84 -15.34
N TYR A 38 3.55 -2.61 -14.44
CA TYR A 38 3.69 -4.05 -14.28
C TYR A 38 2.49 -4.65 -13.53
N GLU A 39 2.31 -5.97 -13.60
CA GLU A 39 1.10 -6.65 -13.10
C GLU A 39 1.00 -6.66 -11.57
N GLU A 40 2.13 -6.78 -10.88
CA GLU A 40 2.21 -6.82 -9.42
C GLU A 40 1.94 -5.45 -8.78
N LEU A 41 1.96 -4.37 -9.57
CA LEU A 41 1.74 -3.02 -9.05
C LEU A 41 0.31 -2.87 -8.52
N ILE A 42 0.23 -2.71 -7.21
CA ILE A 42 -1.02 -2.42 -6.46
C ILE A 42 -0.90 -1.23 -5.51
N GLY A 43 0.23 -0.51 -5.58
CA GLY A 43 0.45 0.71 -4.81
C GLY A 43 -0.37 1.89 -5.29
N GLY A 44 -0.41 2.93 -4.47
CA GLY A 44 -1.19 4.14 -4.73
C GLY A 44 -2.54 4.11 -4.01
N VAL A 45 -3.60 3.63 -4.67
CA VAL A 45 -4.95 3.54 -4.11
C VAL A 45 -5.48 2.11 -4.30
N LEU A 46 -5.72 1.42 -3.19
CA LEU A 46 -6.18 0.03 -3.15
C LEU A 46 -7.34 -0.11 -2.15
N ASN A 47 -8.45 -0.70 -2.61
CA ASN A 47 -9.61 -0.99 -1.76
C ASN A 47 -9.56 -2.47 -1.36
N ILE A 48 -9.59 -2.74 -0.06
CA ILE A 48 -9.50 -4.10 0.50
C ILE A 48 -10.60 -4.24 1.54
N ARG A 49 -11.36 -5.34 1.46
CA ARG A 49 -12.29 -5.70 2.53
C ARG A 49 -11.53 -6.18 3.76
N THR A 50 -12.10 -5.97 4.94
CA THR A 50 -11.50 -6.39 6.19
C THR A 50 -11.19 -7.89 6.20
N GLU A 51 -12.07 -8.75 5.68
CA GLU A 51 -11.82 -10.19 5.62
C GLU A 51 -10.58 -10.55 4.78
N HIS A 52 -10.38 -9.88 3.63
CA HIS A 52 -9.22 -10.14 2.76
C HIS A 52 -7.95 -9.58 3.36
N PHE A 53 -8.04 -8.40 3.99
CA PHE A 53 -6.91 -7.79 4.68
C PHE A 53 -6.43 -8.67 5.83
N LEU A 54 -7.35 -9.21 6.64
CA LEU A 54 -7.00 -10.11 7.73
C LEU A 54 -6.54 -11.49 7.25
N ALA A 55 -7.09 -12.01 6.15
CA ALA A 55 -6.67 -13.30 5.57
C ALA A 55 -5.19 -13.33 5.17
N VAL A 56 -4.62 -12.18 4.77
CA VAL A 56 -3.20 -12.03 4.44
C VAL A 56 -2.36 -11.46 5.57
N ASN A 57 -2.93 -11.34 6.78
CA ASN A 57 -2.32 -10.67 7.93
C ASN A 57 -1.89 -9.22 7.61
N GLY A 58 -2.60 -8.53 6.71
CA GLY A 58 -2.31 -7.16 6.28
C GLY A 58 -0.91 -6.95 5.68
N TYR A 59 -0.43 -5.71 5.75
CA TYR A 59 0.89 -5.30 5.27
C TYR A 59 2.03 -5.78 6.17
N SER A 60 3.22 -5.97 5.57
CA SER A 60 4.48 -6.27 6.26
C SER A 60 4.94 -5.11 7.15
N ASN A 61 5.37 -5.38 8.39
CA ASN A 61 5.96 -4.38 9.29
C ASN A 61 7.48 -4.23 9.09
N LEU A 62 8.07 -5.00 8.16
CA LEU A 62 9.52 -5.05 7.96
C LEU A 62 10.05 -4.05 6.92
N TYR A 63 9.16 -3.34 6.22
CA TYR A 63 9.54 -2.31 5.25
C TYR A 63 9.78 -0.98 5.96
N TRP A 64 11.05 -0.71 6.27
CA TRP A 64 11.51 0.60 6.71
C TRP A 64 12.21 1.31 5.54
N GLY A 65 11.81 2.54 5.22
CA GLY A 65 12.23 3.24 4.00
C GLY A 65 11.25 3.04 2.82
N TRP A 66 11.68 3.28 1.59
CA TRP A 66 10.79 3.26 0.41
C TRP A 66 10.97 2.00 -0.43
N GLY A 67 9.85 1.34 -0.75
CA GLY A 67 9.66 0.46 -1.90
C GLY A 67 9.42 -1.02 -1.57
N ALA A 68 8.67 -1.66 -2.48
CA ALA A 68 8.32 -3.08 -2.53
C ALA A 68 7.39 -3.60 -1.41
N GLU A 69 6.84 -2.73 -0.57
CA GLU A 69 5.83 -3.07 0.44
C GLU A 69 4.47 -3.42 -0.19
N ASP A 70 4.08 -2.70 -1.24
CA ASP A 70 2.86 -2.99 -2.00
C ASP A 70 3.01 -4.28 -2.83
N ASP A 71 4.19 -4.51 -3.39
CA ASP A 71 4.50 -5.74 -4.11
C ASP A 71 4.49 -6.95 -3.15
N ASP A 72 4.98 -6.80 -1.92
CA ASP A 72 4.88 -7.85 -0.87
C ASP A 72 3.42 -8.21 -0.62
N LEU A 73 2.55 -7.20 -0.43
CA LEU A 73 1.12 -7.43 -0.24
C LEU A 73 0.48 -8.15 -1.44
N TYR A 74 0.88 -7.83 -2.68
CA TYR A 74 0.45 -8.57 -3.87
C TYR A 74 0.79 -10.06 -3.77
N TYR A 75 2.02 -10.39 -3.39
CA TYR A 75 2.44 -11.78 -3.23
C TYR A 75 1.71 -12.49 -2.09
N ARG A 76 1.34 -11.79 -1.01
CA ARG A 76 0.48 -12.38 0.03
C ARG A 76 -0.91 -12.73 -0.48
N PHE A 77 -1.53 -11.85 -1.26
CA PHE A 77 -2.82 -12.16 -1.90
C PHE A 77 -2.72 -13.37 -2.84
N LYS A 78 -1.63 -13.44 -3.62
CA LYS A 78 -1.35 -14.56 -4.51
C LYS A 78 -1.21 -15.89 -3.75
N GLU A 79 -0.51 -15.88 -2.61
CA GLU A 79 -0.30 -17.06 -1.76
C GLU A 79 -1.64 -17.66 -1.28
N VAL A 80 -2.60 -16.82 -0.89
CA VAL A 80 -3.92 -17.27 -0.43
C VAL A 80 -4.98 -17.28 -1.54
N SER A 81 -4.55 -17.22 -2.81
CA SER A 81 -5.42 -17.27 -4.00
C SER A 81 -6.50 -16.18 -4.08
N ILE A 82 -6.27 -15.02 -3.47
CA ILE A 82 -7.14 -13.84 -3.60
C ILE A 82 -6.74 -13.06 -4.86
N LYS A 83 -7.69 -12.88 -5.78
CA LYS A 83 -7.49 -12.13 -7.02
C LYS A 83 -7.73 -10.65 -6.81
N ILE A 84 -6.94 -9.82 -7.49
CA ILE A 84 -7.09 -8.36 -7.49
C ILE A 84 -7.77 -7.94 -8.79
N ILE A 85 -8.82 -7.12 -8.67
CA ILE A 85 -9.55 -6.60 -9.81
C ILE A 85 -9.16 -5.15 -10.10
N ARG A 86 -9.31 -4.74 -11.35
CA ARG A 86 -8.95 -3.40 -11.82
C ARG A 86 -10.10 -2.79 -12.62
N PRO A 87 -10.52 -1.55 -12.33
CA PRO A 87 -11.43 -0.80 -13.19
C PRO A 87 -10.77 -0.48 -14.54
N PRO A 88 -11.55 -0.15 -15.59
CA PRO A 88 -11.00 0.30 -16.87
C PRO A 88 -10.12 1.55 -16.71
N ALA A 89 -8.97 1.58 -17.39
CA ALA A 89 -8.03 2.71 -17.36
C ALA A 89 -8.63 4.04 -17.83
N SER A 90 -9.73 4.01 -18.60
CA SER A 90 -10.48 5.21 -19.01
C SER A 90 -11.22 5.89 -17.85
N ILE A 91 -11.61 5.13 -16.83
CA ILE A 91 -12.33 5.62 -15.63
C ILE A 91 -11.34 5.82 -14.48
N ALA A 92 -10.32 4.98 -14.38
CA ALA A 92 -9.43 4.94 -13.24
C ALA A 92 -8.17 5.80 -13.42
N ARG A 93 -8.38 7.04 -13.87
CA ARG A 93 -7.32 8.03 -14.08
C ARG A 93 -7.05 8.82 -12.81
N TYR A 94 -5.77 8.97 -12.48
CA TYR A 94 -5.32 9.70 -11.30
C TYR A 94 -4.32 10.80 -11.65
N LYS A 95 -4.38 11.89 -10.88
CA LYS A 95 -3.32 12.90 -10.81
C LYS A 95 -2.45 12.59 -9.58
N MET A 96 -1.15 12.41 -9.79
CA MET A 96 -0.18 12.44 -8.70
C MET A 96 0.11 13.91 -8.34
N LEU A 97 -0.10 14.29 -7.08
CA LEU A 97 0.28 15.61 -6.62
C LEU A 97 1.82 15.71 -6.54
N GLN A 98 2.35 16.88 -6.86
CA GLN A 98 3.80 17.13 -6.87
C GLN A 98 4.39 16.91 -5.48
N HIS A 99 5.45 16.12 -5.39
CA HIS A 99 6.17 15.85 -4.16
C HIS A 99 7.60 15.40 -4.46
N THR A 100 8.47 15.51 -3.45
CA THR A 100 9.84 15.00 -3.55
C THR A 100 9.84 13.48 -3.52
N LYS A 101 10.33 12.86 -4.60
CA LYS A 101 10.45 11.40 -4.69
C LYS A 101 11.49 10.89 -3.70
N ARG A 102 11.17 9.84 -2.95
CA ARG A 102 12.11 9.20 -2.05
C ARG A 102 13.05 8.28 -2.81
N VAL A 103 14.30 8.22 -2.35
CA VAL A 103 15.27 7.25 -2.83
C VAL A 103 14.86 5.86 -2.32
N PRO A 104 14.79 4.84 -3.19
CA PRO A 104 14.47 3.49 -2.76
C PRO A 104 15.51 2.94 -1.79
N SER A 105 15.06 2.12 -0.84
CA SER A 105 15.98 1.35 0.00
C SER A 105 16.87 0.44 -0.87
N VAL A 106 18.04 0.02 -0.38
CA VAL A 106 18.97 -0.82 -1.16
C VAL A 106 18.27 -2.09 -1.67
N TRP A 107 18.47 -2.41 -2.95
CA TRP A 107 17.75 -3.50 -3.63
C TRP A 107 17.86 -4.84 -2.90
N ASN A 108 19.06 -5.24 -2.49
CA ASN A 108 19.29 -6.52 -1.81
C ASN A 108 18.42 -6.70 -0.55
N LYS A 109 18.15 -5.62 0.20
CA LYS A 109 17.29 -5.65 1.39
C LYS A 109 15.83 -5.86 1.01
N ARG A 110 15.33 -5.05 0.07
CA ARG A 110 13.93 -5.15 -0.39
C ARG A 110 13.64 -6.46 -1.10
N ALA A 111 14.56 -6.92 -1.96
CA ALA A 111 14.44 -8.20 -2.65
C ALA A 111 14.38 -9.38 -1.67
N LYS A 112 15.19 -9.37 -0.60
CA LYS A 112 15.14 -10.41 0.44
C LYS A 112 13.78 -10.45 1.14
N LEU A 113 13.20 -9.28 1.46
CA LEU A 113 11.86 -9.20 2.06
C LEU A 113 10.79 -9.70 1.07
N LEU A 114 10.82 -9.21 -0.16
CA LEU A 114 9.86 -9.52 -1.21
C LEU A 114 9.81 -11.01 -1.53
N TYR A 115 10.97 -11.66 -1.76
CA TYR A 115 11.03 -13.08 -2.09
C TYR A 115 10.64 -14.00 -0.92
N SER A 116 10.54 -13.46 0.30
CA SER A 116 10.08 -14.20 1.47
C SER A 116 8.64 -13.87 1.87
N ALA A 117 7.96 -12.93 1.20
CA ALA A 117 6.60 -12.46 1.52
C ALA A 117 5.62 -13.62 1.82
N ALA A 118 5.50 -14.58 0.89
CA ALA A 118 4.62 -15.74 0.99
C ALA A 118 4.93 -16.67 2.19
N LYS A 119 6.16 -16.66 2.71
CA LYS A 119 6.53 -17.44 3.90
C LYS A 119 6.37 -16.63 5.19
N ARG A 120 6.50 -15.31 5.12
CA ARG A 120 6.53 -14.43 6.29
C ARG A 120 5.16 -13.94 6.72
N TYR A 121 4.19 -13.88 5.81
CA TYR A 121 2.89 -13.24 6.10
C TYR A 121 2.17 -13.83 7.32
N THR A 122 2.40 -15.11 7.66
CA THR A 122 1.77 -15.76 8.82
C THR A 122 2.21 -15.19 10.17
N TRP A 123 3.39 -14.56 10.26
CA TRP A 123 3.91 -14.00 11.52
C TRP A 123 4.30 -12.52 11.42
N ASP A 124 4.53 -11.98 10.23
CA ASP A 124 4.77 -10.57 10.00
C ASP A 124 3.53 -9.90 9.39
N GLY A 125 2.88 -9.03 10.15
CA GLY A 125 1.67 -8.36 9.71
C GLY A 125 0.88 -7.69 10.83
N VAL A 126 -0.45 -7.60 10.69
CA VAL A 126 -1.36 -7.06 11.72
C VAL A 126 -1.11 -7.73 13.07
N SER A 127 -0.90 -9.05 13.10
CA SER A 127 -0.66 -9.82 14.32
C SER A 127 0.62 -9.47 15.06
N SER A 128 1.59 -8.84 14.41
CA SER A 128 2.89 -8.46 15.00
C SER A 128 3.15 -6.95 14.97
N ALA A 129 2.17 -6.15 14.56
CA ALA A 129 2.28 -4.69 14.53
C ALA A 129 2.48 -4.16 15.96
N ARG A 130 3.57 -3.39 16.15
CA ARG A 130 3.87 -2.71 17.41
C ARG A 130 3.79 -1.21 17.20
N TYR A 131 2.93 -0.56 17.96
CA TYR A 131 2.76 0.88 17.91
C TYR A 131 2.17 1.40 19.22
N ASN A 132 2.29 2.71 19.44
CA ASN A 132 1.59 3.43 20.49
C ASN A 132 0.83 4.61 19.90
N THR A 133 -0.45 4.76 20.23
CA THR A 133 -1.24 5.91 19.81
C THR A 133 -0.94 7.09 20.73
N THR A 134 -0.33 8.15 20.20
CA THR A 134 0.08 9.31 20.99
C THR A 134 -0.98 10.41 21.00
N SER A 135 -1.76 10.55 19.92
CA SER A 135 -2.91 11.45 19.91
C SER A 135 -4.00 11.03 18.93
N VAL A 136 -5.24 11.39 19.26
CA VAL A 136 -6.45 11.23 18.44
C VAL A 136 -7.20 12.55 18.46
N ILE A 137 -7.26 13.24 17.32
CA ILE A 137 -7.92 14.54 17.20
C ILE A 137 -8.96 14.47 16.08
N ALA A 138 -10.23 14.66 16.43
CA ALA A 138 -11.31 14.74 15.46
C ALA A 138 -11.44 16.17 14.90
N TYR A 139 -11.33 16.31 13.58
CA TYR A 139 -11.64 17.54 12.84
C TYR A 139 -12.95 17.36 12.05
N PRO A 140 -13.58 18.46 11.59
CA PRO A 140 -14.83 18.36 10.83
C PRO A 140 -14.77 17.47 9.57
N LEU A 141 -13.60 17.36 8.93
CA LEU A 141 -13.44 16.65 7.66
C LEU A 141 -12.60 15.36 7.75
N PHE A 142 -11.85 15.16 8.85
CA PHE A 142 -10.99 13.99 9.03
C PHE A 142 -10.65 13.79 10.50
N THR A 143 -10.21 12.58 10.86
CA THR A 143 -9.60 12.31 12.18
C THR A 143 -8.09 12.19 11.99
N HIS A 144 -7.34 12.93 12.80
CA HIS A 144 -5.89 12.85 12.82
C HIS A 144 -5.43 11.92 13.93
N LEU A 145 -4.80 10.81 13.54
CA LEU A 145 -4.18 9.85 14.45
C LEU A 145 -2.66 10.02 14.38
N THR A 146 -2.03 10.37 15.50
CA THR A 146 -0.56 10.33 15.61
C THR A 146 -0.15 9.02 16.26
N ILE A 147 0.68 8.26 15.55
CA ILE A 147 1.09 6.91 15.94
C ILE A 147 2.62 6.87 16.03
N ASP A 148 3.15 6.43 17.17
CA ASP A 148 4.54 6.05 17.33
C ASP A 148 4.71 4.59 16.92
N VAL A 149 5.50 4.35 15.87
CA VAL A 149 5.78 3.03 15.30
C VAL A 149 7.15 2.49 15.72
N GLY A 150 7.84 3.18 16.64
CA GLY A 150 9.19 2.85 17.07
C GLY A 150 10.28 3.35 16.11
N LEU A 151 11.50 2.89 16.37
CA LEU A 151 12.68 3.25 15.58
C LEU A 151 12.94 2.23 14.47
N PRO A 152 13.49 2.67 13.33
CA PRO A 152 13.94 1.75 12.29
C PRO A 152 14.94 0.72 12.84
N PRO A 153 14.84 -0.56 12.45
CA PRO A 153 15.84 -1.55 12.80
C PRO A 153 17.24 -1.16 12.26
N PRO A 154 18.33 -1.65 12.90
CA PRO A 154 19.67 -1.39 12.43
C PRO A 154 19.83 -1.70 10.93
N GLY A 155 20.39 -0.73 10.20
CA GLY A 155 20.58 -0.84 8.75
C GLY A 155 19.42 -0.29 7.91
N PHE A 156 18.35 0.24 8.50
CA PHE A 156 17.40 1.10 7.80
C PHE A 156 17.64 2.54 8.24
N SER A 157 18.14 3.38 7.33
CA SER A 157 18.48 4.80 7.53
C SER A 157 17.83 5.66 6.45
#